data_AF-A0A0C2F6G8-F1
#
_entry.id   AF-A0A0C2F6G8-F1
#
_cell.length_a   1.000
_cell.length_b   1.000
_cell.length_c   1.000
_cell.angle_alpha   90.00
_cell.angle_beta   90.00
_cell.angle_gamma   90.00
#
_symmetry.space_group_name_H-M   'P 1'
#
loop_
_entity.id
_entity.type
_entity.pdbx_description
1 polymer ?
#
loop_
_entity_poly.entity_id
_entity_poly.type
_entity_poly.pdbx_seq_one_letter_code
_entity_poly.pdbx_strand_id
1 'polypeptide(L)'
;MPCADGQQRLGYLDLSTEIAMVSYDKKVEQMAGGPTQNCLGLYRNYQPPPHKTVEDDQWDDIKWGDPFPKNAEPALKRELKTVGDRPKYQYVALWYKHGEPVFGYAAPGKDGKLIASFGAKNQENNGPEIGSLQLLTLPDPSCMGLEYKWMTLAEGRAEEAKKWEPVHVGTSAPCVCVDEKGIETLGCINT
;
A
#
# COMPACT_ATOMS: atom_id res chain seq x y z
N MET A 1 4.55 -15.30 -14.48
CA MET A 1 4.35 -16.70 -14.89
C MET A 1 3.48 -17.39 -13.85
N PRO A 2 2.41 -18.10 -14.27
CA PRO A 2 1.66 -18.99 -13.38
C PRO A 2 2.57 -20.12 -12.87
N CYS A 3 2.65 -20.32 -11.55
CA CYS A 3 3.46 -21.36 -10.91
C CYS A 3 2.60 -22.55 -10.50
N ALA A 4 3.22 -23.69 -10.17
CA ALA A 4 2.50 -24.92 -9.81
C ALA A 4 1.66 -24.81 -8.53
N ASP A 5 1.99 -23.87 -7.65
CA ASP A 5 1.23 -23.57 -6.42
C ASP A 5 0.04 -22.62 -6.64
N GLY A 6 -0.25 -22.28 -7.90
CA GLY A 6 -1.35 -21.40 -8.28
C GLY A 6 -1.04 -19.90 -8.15
N GLN A 7 0.14 -19.51 -7.66
CA GLN A 7 0.51 -18.10 -7.56
C GLN A 7 1.12 -17.59 -8.87
N GLN A 8 0.94 -16.30 -9.12
CA GLN A 8 1.64 -15.59 -10.18
C GLN A 8 2.92 -14.96 -9.62
N ARG A 9 4.05 -15.17 -10.31
CA ARG A 9 5.33 -14.60 -9.91
C ARG A 9 6.04 -13.93 -11.07
N LEU A 10 6.81 -12.90 -10.75
CA LEU A 10 7.72 -12.24 -11.68
C LEU A 10 9.00 -13.07 -11.81
N GLY A 11 9.41 -13.33 -13.05
CA GLY A 11 10.64 -14.01 -13.40
C GLY A 11 11.22 -13.35 -14.65
N TYR A 12 11.87 -14.12 -15.52
CA TYR A 12 12.31 -13.64 -16.83
C TYR A 12 11.98 -14.63 -17.94
N LEU A 13 11.82 -14.11 -19.15
CA LEU A 13 11.71 -14.90 -20.38
C LEU A 13 13.01 -14.72 -21.16
N ASP A 14 13.76 -15.81 -21.34
CA ASP A 14 14.89 -15.83 -22.26
C ASP A 14 14.36 -15.90 -23.69
N LEU A 15 14.48 -14.78 -24.42
CA LEU A 15 13.99 -14.66 -25.79
C LEU A 15 14.81 -15.48 -26.80
N SER A 16 16.00 -15.95 -26.44
CA SER A 16 16.82 -16.79 -27.33
C SER A 16 16.37 -18.25 -27.32
N THR A 17 15.92 -18.74 -26.16
CA THR A 17 15.47 -20.13 -25.97
C THR A 17 13.96 -20.26 -25.87
N GLU A 18 13.24 -19.15 -25.73
CA GLU A 18 11.81 -19.08 -25.41
C GLU A 18 11.45 -19.88 -24.16
N ILE A 19 12.30 -19.78 -23.13
CA ILE A 19 12.10 -20.40 -21.81
C ILE A 19 11.86 -19.30 -20.78
N ALA A 20 10.67 -19.29 -20.18
CA ALA A 20 10.36 -18.49 -19.01
C ALA A 20 10.81 -19.22 -17.75
N MET A 21 11.45 -18.49 -16.83
CA MET A 21 11.95 -19.03 -15.56
C MET A 21 11.55 -18.13 -14.40
N VAL A 22 11.19 -18.76 -13.28
CA VAL A 22 10.99 -18.07 -12.00
C VAL A 22 11.64 -18.86 -10.87
N SER A 23 12.18 -18.14 -9.90
CA SER A 23 12.76 -18.73 -8.70
C SER A 23 11.95 -18.39 -7.46
N TYR A 24 11.53 -19.40 -6.71
CA TYR A 24 10.90 -19.27 -5.40
C TYR A 24 11.13 -20.54 -4.59
N ASP A 25 11.07 -20.46 -3.25
CA ASP A 25 11.25 -21.60 -2.35
C ASP A 25 12.49 -22.47 -2.65
N LYS A 26 13.60 -21.81 -3.03
CA LYS A 26 14.88 -22.44 -3.41
C LYS A 26 14.76 -23.37 -4.62
N LYS A 27 13.70 -23.26 -5.41
CA LYS A 27 13.44 -24.00 -6.64
C LYS A 27 13.36 -23.04 -7.82
N VAL A 28 13.57 -23.59 -9.02
CA VAL A 28 13.32 -22.92 -10.29
C VAL A 28 12.21 -23.66 -11.00
N GLU A 29 11.13 -22.97 -11.35
CA GLU A 29 10.12 -23.47 -12.27
C GLU A 29 10.36 -22.87 -13.66
N GLN A 30 10.07 -23.67 -14.69
CA GLN A 30 10.29 -23.30 -16.09
C GLN A 30 9.05 -23.57 -16.93
N MET A 31 8.84 -22.73 -17.94
CA MET A 31 7.79 -22.87 -18.94
C MET A 31 8.40 -22.57 -20.32
N ALA A 32 8.14 -23.41 -21.31
CA ALA A 32 8.72 -23.28 -22.65
C ALA A 32 7.66 -23.43 -23.75
N GLY A 33 7.97 -22.95 -24.95
CA GLY A 33 7.12 -23.07 -26.13
C GLY A 33 5.86 -22.20 -26.06
N GLY A 34 4.79 -22.64 -26.74
CA GLY A 34 3.53 -21.88 -26.87
C GLY A 34 2.96 -21.26 -25.59
N PRO A 35 2.99 -21.93 -24.41
CA PRO A 35 2.55 -21.34 -23.15
C PRO A 35 3.24 -20.02 -22.75
N THR A 36 4.48 -19.79 -23.17
CA THR A 36 5.21 -18.54 -22.84
C THR A 36 4.56 -17.30 -23.42
N GLN A 37 3.79 -17.43 -24.50
CA GLN A 37 3.05 -16.34 -25.14
C GLN A 37 1.95 -15.75 -24.25
N ASN A 38 1.52 -16.48 -23.22
CA ASN A 38 0.52 -16.02 -22.25
C ASN A 38 1.15 -15.39 -21.00
N CYS A 39 2.48 -15.26 -20.93
CA CYS A 39 3.14 -14.54 -19.85
C CYS A 39 2.97 -13.03 -20.05
N LEU A 40 2.59 -12.33 -18.98
CA LEU A 40 2.62 -10.86 -18.96
C LEU A 40 4.08 -10.38 -19.02
N GLY A 41 4.41 -9.64 -20.07
CA GLY A 41 5.69 -8.94 -20.24
C GLY A 41 5.57 -7.44 -20.04
N LEU A 42 6.69 -6.75 -19.81
CA LEU A 42 6.74 -5.29 -19.74
C LEU A 42 7.05 -4.73 -21.14
N TYR A 43 6.10 -4.00 -21.71
CA TYR A 43 6.22 -3.37 -23.03
C TYR A 43 6.26 -1.86 -22.92
N ARG A 44 7.05 -1.22 -23.79
CA ARG A 44 7.01 0.24 -23.97
C ARG A 44 5.87 0.58 -24.94
N ASN A 45 4.90 1.36 -24.48
CA ASN A 45 3.89 1.96 -25.34
C ASN A 45 4.32 3.39 -25.70
N TYR A 46 4.46 3.69 -26.99
CA TYR A 46 4.87 5.00 -27.49
C TYR A 46 3.69 5.92 -27.84
N GLN A 47 2.46 5.49 -27.52
CA GLN A 47 1.24 6.30 -27.64
C GLN A 47 0.85 6.88 -26.28
N PRO A 48 0.10 8.00 -26.25
CA PRO A 48 -0.46 8.52 -25.01
C PRO A 48 -1.28 7.43 -24.28
N PRO A 49 -1.18 7.34 -22.94
CA PRO A 49 -2.02 6.44 -22.18
C PRO A 49 -3.50 6.83 -22.34
N PRO A 50 -4.42 5.85 -22.37
CA PRO A 50 -5.84 6.15 -22.45
C PRO A 50 -6.29 6.90 -21.19
N HIS A 51 -7.16 7.90 -21.34
CA HIS A 51 -7.80 8.53 -20.20
C HIS A 51 -8.87 7.58 -19.65
N LYS A 52 -8.61 6.98 -18.49
CA LYS A 52 -9.51 6.07 -17.80
C LYS A 52 -9.65 6.50 -16.34
N THR A 53 -10.82 6.23 -15.80
CA THR A 53 -11.07 6.30 -14.37
C THR A 53 -10.16 5.31 -13.63
N VAL A 54 -9.56 5.76 -12.53
CA VAL A 54 -8.71 4.96 -11.64
C VAL A 54 -9.60 4.39 -10.53
N GLU A 55 -9.73 3.06 -10.54
CA GLU A 55 -10.56 2.29 -9.60
C GLU A 55 -9.71 1.43 -8.65
N ASP A 56 -8.39 1.59 -8.67
CA ASP A 56 -7.44 0.90 -7.79
C ASP A 56 -6.81 1.87 -6.77
N ASP A 57 -6.46 1.36 -5.59
CA ASP A 57 -5.68 2.11 -4.59
C ASP A 57 -4.32 2.51 -5.17
N GLN A 58 -3.94 3.79 -5.04
CA GLN A 58 -2.63 4.26 -5.49
C GLN A 58 -1.64 4.29 -4.32
N TRP A 59 -0.56 3.54 -4.46
CA TRP A 59 0.55 3.46 -3.52
C TRP A 59 1.81 4.07 -4.13
N ASP A 60 2.23 5.21 -3.61
CA ASP A 60 3.49 5.82 -4.04
C ASP A 60 4.66 5.28 -3.19
N ASP A 61 5.66 4.70 -3.85
CA ASP A 61 6.91 4.29 -3.21
C ASP A 61 7.73 5.53 -2.78
N ILE A 62 8.02 5.64 -1.48
CA ILE A 62 8.73 6.77 -0.88
C ILE A 62 9.70 6.31 0.20
N LYS A 63 10.70 7.12 0.53
CA LYS A 63 11.63 6.81 1.62
C LYS A 63 11.48 7.78 2.78
N TRP A 64 11.88 7.30 3.96
CA TRP A 64 12.08 8.17 5.12
C TRP A 64 12.95 9.38 4.74
N GLY A 65 12.50 10.57 5.10
CA GLY A 65 13.25 11.80 4.87
C GLY A 65 13.04 12.42 3.47
N ASP A 66 12.31 11.78 2.57
CA ASP A 66 11.93 12.38 1.28
C ASP A 66 10.95 13.54 1.47
N PRO A 67 10.79 14.44 0.48
CA PRO A 67 9.73 15.46 0.51
C PRO A 67 8.35 14.83 0.64
N PHE A 68 7.51 15.38 1.53
CA PHE A 68 6.17 14.84 1.75
C PHE A 68 5.26 15.05 0.52
N PRO A 69 4.54 14.03 0.02
CA PRO A 69 3.64 14.15 -1.13
C PRO A 69 2.47 15.12 -0.90
N LYS A 70 1.99 15.75 -1.97
CA LYS A 70 0.89 16.74 -1.89
C LYS A 70 -0.50 16.13 -2.05
N ASN A 71 -0.59 14.96 -2.68
CA ASN A 71 -1.82 14.25 -3.03
C ASN A 71 -2.12 13.12 -2.04
N ALA A 72 -1.88 13.34 -0.74
CA ALA A 72 -2.26 12.40 0.31
C ALA A 72 -3.32 13.04 1.22
N GLU A 73 -4.27 12.22 1.67
CA GLU A 73 -5.34 12.67 2.56
C GLU A 73 -5.09 12.20 4.01
N PRO A 74 -5.27 13.08 5.02
CA PRO A 74 -5.06 12.67 6.40
C PRO A 74 -6.19 11.74 6.89
N ALA A 75 -5.86 10.91 7.89
CA ALA A 75 -6.81 10.05 8.57
C ALA A 75 -7.98 10.86 9.15
N LEU A 76 -9.20 10.32 8.98
CA LEU A 76 -10.47 10.96 9.33
C LEU A 76 -10.70 12.33 8.67
N LYS A 77 -9.86 12.74 7.72
CA LYS A 77 -9.88 14.06 7.08
C LYS A 77 -9.80 15.23 8.08
N ARG A 78 -9.18 15.02 9.25
CA ARG A 78 -9.05 16.01 10.33
C ARG A 78 -7.79 15.83 11.17
N GLU A 79 -7.53 16.78 12.07
CA GLU A 79 -6.57 16.57 13.15
C GLU A 79 -7.04 15.42 14.06
N LEU A 80 -6.13 14.51 14.38
CA LEU A 80 -6.31 13.52 15.43
C LEU A 80 -5.98 14.10 16.80
N LYS A 81 -6.64 13.60 17.85
CA LYS A 81 -6.31 13.91 19.24
C LYS A 81 -5.08 13.10 19.66
N THR A 82 -3.89 13.68 19.53
CA THR A 82 -2.61 13.02 19.82
C THR A 82 -1.99 13.47 21.15
N VAL A 83 -0.82 12.91 21.49
CA VAL A 83 -0.03 13.28 22.68
C VAL A 83 1.41 13.65 22.31
N GLY A 84 2.02 14.52 23.10
CA GLY A 84 3.42 14.93 22.93
C GLY A 84 3.68 15.57 21.56
N ASP A 85 4.81 15.22 20.95
CA ASP A 85 5.21 15.68 19.62
C ASP A 85 4.61 14.80 18.47
N ARG A 86 3.67 13.88 18.76
CA ARG A 86 3.08 13.03 17.71
C ARG A 86 2.27 13.89 16.73
N PRO A 87 2.50 13.76 15.40
CA PRO A 87 1.80 14.54 14.39
C PRO A 87 0.28 14.39 14.49
N LYS A 88 -0.45 15.50 14.43
CA LYS A 88 -1.91 15.50 14.47
C LYS A 88 -2.55 15.06 13.16
N TYR A 89 -1.98 15.49 12.04
CA TYR A 89 -2.31 14.96 10.72
C TYR A 89 -1.43 13.74 10.48
N GLN A 90 -2.07 12.58 10.37
CA GLN A 90 -1.43 11.29 10.13
C GLN A 90 -1.99 10.73 8.82
N TYR A 91 -1.11 10.23 7.96
CA TYR A 91 -1.45 9.79 6.61
C TYR A 91 -1.17 8.30 6.48
N VAL A 92 -2.01 7.58 5.73
CA VAL A 92 -1.91 6.12 5.60
C VAL A 92 -0.59 5.75 4.94
N ALA A 93 0.20 4.97 5.67
CA ALA A 93 1.47 4.44 5.20
C ALA A 93 1.50 2.92 5.37
N LEU A 94 2.21 2.26 4.47
CA LEU A 94 2.40 0.81 4.45
C LEU A 94 3.91 0.51 4.46
N TRP A 95 4.31 -0.41 5.32
CA TRP A 95 5.68 -0.93 5.40
C TRP A 95 5.65 -2.45 5.47
N TYR A 96 6.78 -3.10 5.18
CA TYR A 96 6.93 -4.53 5.31
C TYR A 96 8.01 -4.86 6.34
N LYS A 97 7.65 -5.59 7.39
CA LYS A 97 8.61 -6.08 8.39
C LYS A 97 8.60 -7.61 8.41
N HIS A 98 9.72 -8.23 8.03
CA HIS A 98 9.85 -9.69 7.93
C HIS A 98 8.79 -10.36 7.02
N GLY A 99 8.40 -9.69 5.92
CA GLY A 99 7.43 -10.20 4.95
C GLY A 99 5.96 -9.97 5.31
N GLU A 100 5.68 -9.38 6.48
CA GLU A 100 4.32 -9.01 6.90
C GLU A 100 4.03 -7.55 6.54
N PRO A 101 2.88 -7.25 5.90
CA PRO A 101 2.43 -5.88 5.71
C PRO A 101 2.05 -5.25 7.05
N VAL A 102 2.46 -4.00 7.27
CA VAL A 102 2.20 -3.25 8.51
C VAL A 102 1.75 -1.85 8.13
N PHE A 103 0.49 -1.53 8.44
CA PHE A 103 0.01 -0.16 8.34
C PHE A 103 0.49 0.68 9.52
N GLY A 104 0.77 1.94 9.23
CA GLY A 104 1.18 2.94 10.21
C GLY A 104 0.78 4.32 9.72
N TYR A 105 1.44 5.32 10.27
CA TYR A 105 1.31 6.68 9.76
C TYR A 105 2.60 7.19 9.16
N ALA A 106 2.46 8.04 8.15
CA ALA A 106 3.45 9.04 7.78
C ALA A 106 2.93 10.45 8.09
N ALA A 107 3.84 11.40 8.18
CA ALA A 107 3.53 12.83 8.32
C ALA A 107 4.71 13.70 7.86
N PRO A 108 4.49 14.97 7.51
CA PRO A 108 5.59 15.92 7.37
C PRO A 108 6.19 16.23 8.75
N GLY A 109 7.50 16.06 8.88
CA GLY A 109 8.29 16.47 10.04
C GLY A 109 8.43 17.99 10.14
N LYS A 110 9.06 18.47 11.22
CA LYS A 110 9.27 19.91 11.47
C LYS A 110 10.09 20.61 10.36
N ASP A 111 10.89 19.85 9.61
CA ASP A 111 11.70 20.29 8.47
C ASP A 111 11.02 20.04 7.11
N GLY A 112 9.76 19.59 7.10
CA GLY A 112 8.98 19.27 5.91
C GLY A 112 9.33 17.92 5.27
N LYS A 113 10.26 17.16 5.84
CA LYS A 113 10.62 15.83 5.36
C LYS A 113 9.69 14.77 5.93
N LEU A 114 9.47 13.70 5.19
CA LEU A 114 8.63 12.60 5.62
C LEU A 114 9.23 11.91 6.86
N ILE A 115 8.42 11.80 7.90
CA ILE A 115 8.61 10.89 9.03
C ILE A 115 7.48 9.86 9.03
N ALA A 116 7.70 8.73 9.67
CA ALA A 116 6.71 7.67 9.80
C ALA A 116 6.78 6.95 11.16
N SER A 117 5.75 6.19 11.50
CA SER A 117 5.81 5.26 12.64
C SER A 117 4.96 4.03 12.35
N PHE A 118 5.54 2.86 12.65
CA PHE A 118 4.92 1.55 12.47
C PHE A 118 5.05 0.72 13.74
N GLY A 119 3.91 0.27 14.27
CA GLY A 119 3.84 -0.69 15.37
C GLY A 119 3.86 -2.11 14.84
N ALA A 120 4.95 -2.85 15.08
CA ALA A 120 5.09 -4.24 14.63
C ALA A 120 5.82 -5.08 15.66
N LYS A 121 5.26 -6.26 16.00
CA LYS A 121 5.87 -7.25 16.91
C LYS A 121 6.28 -6.64 18.26
N ASN A 122 5.37 -5.88 18.88
CA ASN A 122 5.57 -5.14 20.14
C ASN A 122 6.73 -4.12 20.11
N GLN A 123 7.09 -3.64 18.92
CA GLN A 123 8.10 -2.60 18.74
C GLN A 123 7.51 -1.45 17.93
N GLU A 124 7.78 -0.22 18.37
CA GLU A 124 7.63 0.95 17.53
C GLU A 124 8.88 1.09 16.65
N ASN A 125 8.67 1.34 15.36
CA ASN A 125 9.72 1.65 14.39
C ASN A 125 9.38 3.05 13.88
N ASN A 126 10.21 4.05 14.20
CA ASN A 126 9.88 5.46 13.99
C ASN A 126 11.12 6.29 13.65
N GLY A 127 12.17 5.67 13.12
CA GLY A 127 13.37 6.33 12.66
C GLY A 127 13.75 5.96 11.22
N PRO A 128 14.92 6.46 10.76
CA PRO A 128 15.43 6.23 9.41
C PRO A 128 15.59 4.76 9.01
N GLU A 129 15.60 3.82 9.97
CA GLU A 129 15.66 2.38 9.73
C GLU A 129 14.45 1.83 8.94
N ILE A 130 13.34 2.58 8.89
CA ILE A 130 12.18 2.25 8.04
C ILE A 130 12.60 2.17 6.56
N GLY A 131 13.49 3.07 6.11
CA GLY A 131 13.95 3.10 4.73
C GLY A 131 12.81 3.34 3.75
N SER A 132 12.54 2.37 2.88
CA SER A 132 11.43 2.42 1.91
C SER A 132 10.10 2.07 2.56
N LEU A 133 9.06 2.82 2.21
CA LEU A 133 7.67 2.60 2.57
C LEU A 133 6.77 2.99 1.40
N GLN A 134 5.48 2.79 1.54
CA GLN A 134 4.47 3.21 0.58
C GLN A 134 3.47 4.15 1.25
N LEU A 135 3.06 5.20 0.55
CA LEU A 135 2.03 6.12 1.01
C LEU A 135 0.78 5.96 0.16
N LEU A 136 -0.40 5.89 0.79
CA LEU A 136 -1.66 5.95 0.05
C LEU A 136 -1.85 7.36 -0.50
N THR A 137 -1.85 7.49 -1.81
CA THR A 137 -2.05 8.76 -2.50
C THR A 137 -3.30 8.73 -3.36
N LEU A 138 -3.74 9.91 -3.78
CA LEU A 138 -4.92 10.09 -4.60
C LEU A 138 -4.49 10.34 -6.06
N PRO A 139 -5.20 9.74 -7.03
CA PRO A 139 -5.02 10.09 -8.44
C PRO A 139 -5.47 11.53 -8.68
N ASP A 140 -5.23 12.03 -9.89
CA ASP A 140 -5.77 13.33 -10.29
C ASP A 140 -7.31 13.33 -10.15
N PRO A 141 -7.92 14.40 -9.58
CA PRO A 141 -9.37 14.46 -9.40
C PRO A 141 -10.19 14.24 -10.68
N SER A 142 -9.62 14.55 -11.86
CA SER A 142 -10.28 14.32 -13.16
C SER A 142 -10.44 12.85 -13.53
N CYS A 143 -9.69 11.94 -12.91
CA CYS A 143 -9.76 10.50 -13.17
C CYS A 143 -10.04 9.66 -11.91
N MET A 144 -10.38 10.26 -10.78
CA MET A 144 -10.66 9.51 -9.55
C MET A 144 -11.98 8.74 -9.65
N GLY A 145 -11.91 7.41 -9.52
CA GLY A 145 -13.08 6.51 -9.51
C GLY A 145 -13.51 6.02 -8.14
N LEU A 146 -12.61 6.11 -7.16
CA LEU A 146 -12.84 5.64 -5.80
C LEU A 146 -13.32 6.75 -4.88
N GLU A 147 -14.17 6.37 -3.93
CA GLU A 147 -14.53 7.20 -2.78
C GLU A 147 -13.90 6.58 -1.53
N TYR A 148 -13.04 7.33 -0.83
CA TYR A 148 -12.51 6.90 0.47
C TYR A 148 -13.33 7.49 1.61
N LYS A 149 -13.74 6.62 2.54
CA LYS A 149 -14.48 6.99 3.73
C LYS A 149 -14.00 6.20 4.95
N TRP A 150 -13.67 6.93 6.00
CA TRP A 150 -13.36 6.34 7.30
C TRP A 150 -14.65 5.95 8.01
N MET A 151 -14.79 4.67 8.33
CA MET A 151 -15.95 4.11 8.99
C MET A 151 -15.56 2.81 9.72
N THR A 152 -16.40 2.36 10.61
CA THR A 152 -16.31 1.02 11.19
C THR A 152 -16.71 -0.03 10.15
N LEU A 153 -16.21 -1.27 10.31
CA LEU A 153 -16.63 -2.40 9.48
C LEU A 153 -18.16 -2.63 9.56
N ALA A 154 -18.77 -2.33 10.71
CA ALA A 154 -20.21 -2.47 10.90
C ALA A 154 -20.99 -1.46 10.03
N GLU A 155 -20.55 -0.20 10.01
CA GLU A 155 -21.16 0.85 9.16
C GLU A 155 -21.03 0.52 7.68
N GLY A 156 -19.83 0.08 7.24
CA GLY A 156 -19.61 -0.31 5.83
C GLY A 156 -20.50 -1.46 5.38
N ARG A 157 -20.67 -2.47 6.24
CA ARG A 157 -21.57 -3.62 6.00
C ARG A 157 -23.05 -3.24 6.00
N ALA A 158 -23.45 -2.24 6.78
CA ALA A 158 -24.84 -1.80 6.86
C ALA A 158 -25.29 -1.05 5.60
N GLU A 159 -24.37 -0.43 4.85
CA GLU A 159 -24.67 0.30 3.61
C GLU A 159 -24.52 -0.61 2.38
N GLU A 160 -25.37 -1.64 2.27
CA GLU A 160 -25.31 -2.68 1.23
C GLU A 160 -25.28 -2.14 -0.21
N ALA A 161 -25.91 -0.98 -0.46
CA ALA A 161 -25.97 -0.36 -1.77
C ALA A 161 -24.61 0.12 -2.29
N LYS A 162 -23.67 0.45 -1.40
CA LYS A 162 -22.33 0.94 -1.74
C LYS A 162 -21.29 -0.17 -1.82
N LYS A 163 -21.54 -1.31 -1.17
CA LYS A 163 -20.59 -2.44 -1.08
C LYS A 163 -19.21 -1.98 -0.64
N TRP A 164 -19.14 -1.24 0.46
CA TRP A 164 -17.86 -0.74 0.98
C TRP A 164 -16.89 -1.88 1.28
N GLU A 165 -15.68 -1.78 0.73
CA GLU A 165 -14.58 -2.68 1.01
C GLU A 165 -13.48 -1.93 1.78
N PRO A 166 -12.91 -2.54 2.84
CA PRO A 166 -11.76 -1.95 3.51
C PRO A 166 -10.56 -1.90 2.56
N VAL A 167 -9.82 -0.79 2.55
CA VAL A 167 -8.45 -0.78 2.00
C VAL A 167 -7.65 -1.83 2.76
N HIS A 168 -7.01 -2.76 2.05
CA HIS A 168 -6.27 -3.84 2.70
C HIS A 168 -5.09 -4.35 1.88
N VAL A 169 -4.08 -4.86 2.57
CA VAL A 169 -2.98 -5.63 1.99
C VAL A 169 -2.84 -6.92 2.79
N GLY A 170 -3.09 -8.06 2.13
CA GLY A 170 -3.28 -9.32 2.83
C GLY A 170 -4.46 -9.22 3.81
N THR A 171 -4.22 -9.56 5.07
CA THR A 171 -5.20 -9.46 6.16
C THR A 171 -5.00 -8.18 7.00
N SER A 172 -4.23 -7.21 6.53
CA SER A 172 -3.97 -5.98 7.25
C SER A 172 -4.75 -4.82 6.63
N ALA A 173 -5.27 -3.91 7.46
CA ALA A 173 -5.95 -2.70 7.01
C ALA A 173 -5.57 -1.48 7.88
N PRO A 174 -5.59 -0.25 7.34
CA PRO A 174 -5.33 0.96 8.11
C PRO A 174 -6.50 1.22 9.07
N CYS A 175 -6.18 1.61 10.31
CA CYS A 175 -7.19 1.89 11.34
C CYS A 175 -6.74 3.03 12.25
N VAL A 176 -7.68 3.90 12.64
CA VAL A 176 -7.44 4.84 13.75
C VAL A 176 -7.80 4.15 15.06
N CYS A 177 -6.79 3.81 15.84
CA CYS A 177 -6.93 3.26 17.17
C CYS A 177 -7.18 4.39 18.17
N VAL A 178 -8.08 4.13 19.13
CA VAL A 178 -8.44 5.07 20.20
C VAL A 178 -8.17 4.39 21.54
N ASP A 179 -7.34 4.99 22.39
CA ASP A 179 -7.07 4.48 23.73
C ASP A 179 -8.14 4.90 24.76
N GLU A 180 -8.03 4.41 25.99
CA GLU A 180 -8.97 4.70 27.09
C GLU A 180 -9.08 6.19 27.45
N LYS A 181 -8.08 7.00 27.08
CA LYS A 181 -8.06 8.46 27.29
C LYS A 181 -8.59 9.22 26.07
N GLY A 182 -9.05 8.49 25.05
CA GLY A 182 -9.48 9.02 23.77
C GLY A 182 -8.33 9.61 22.96
N ILE A 183 -7.11 9.11 23.13
CA ILE A 183 -5.97 9.46 22.26
C ILE A 183 -6.05 8.61 21.00
N GLU A 184 -5.95 9.27 19.87
CA GLU A 184 -6.11 8.71 18.54
C GLU A 184 -4.74 8.49 17.90
N THR A 185 -4.57 7.37 17.21
CA THR A 185 -3.37 7.09 16.42
C THR A 185 -3.71 6.19 15.24
N LEU A 186 -3.28 6.59 14.05
CA LEU A 186 -3.36 5.78 12.85
C LEU A 186 -2.33 4.64 12.93
N GLY A 187 -2.80 3.42 12.75
CA GLY A 187 -2.03 2.20 12.77
C GLY A 187 -2.67 1.13 11.91
N CYS A 188 -2.60 -0.11 12.39
CA CYS A 188 -3.01 -1.30 11.66
C CYS A 188 -4.04 -2.10 12.45
N ILE A 189 -5.03 -2.67 11.76
CA ILE A 189 -5.80 -3.80 12.24
C ILE A 189 -5.45 -5.02 11.38
N ASN A 190 -5.21 -6.17 12.02
CA ASN A 190 -5.18 -7.46 11.32
C ASN A 190 -6.58 -8.06 11.41
N THR A 191 -7.21 -8.27 10.27
CA THR A 191 -8.54 -8.87 10.10
C THR A 191 -8.50 -10.39 10.02
#